data_AF-A0AA95ER16-F1
#
_entry.id   AF-A0AA95ER16-F1
#
_cell.length_a   1.000
_cell.length_b   1.000
_cell.length_c   1.000
_cell.angle_alpha   90.00
_cell.angle_beta   90.00
_cell.angle_gamma   90.00
#
_symmetry.space_group_name_H-M   'P 1'
#
loop_
_entity.id
_entity.type
_entity.pdbx_description
1 polymer ?
#
loop_
_entity_poly.entity_id
_entity_poly.type
_entity_poly.pdbx_seq_one_letter_code
_entity_poly.pdbx_strand_id
1 'polypeptide(L)'
;MTDKPFASLKAGPSYEFSANRQPKCPHCGSEYVIEDHDAWQLYDENDTHDVDCGHCGREFQVTSRASWTFSTDEQDALDDEEPGHEH
;
A
#
# COMPACT_ATOMS: atom_id res chain seq x y z
N MET A 1 16.13 5.10 -25.32
CA MET A 1 15.50 4.88 -24.01
C MET A 1 16.50 4.05 -23.21
N THR A 2 17.02 4.58 -22.10
CA THR A 2 18.14 3.95 -21.41
C THR A 2 17.64 2.67 -20.73
N ASP A 3 17.84 1.55 -21.41
CA ASP A 3 17.42 0.20 -21.05
C ASP A 3 18.26 -0.31 -19.87
N LYS A 4 18.08 0.28 -18.68
CA LYS A 4 18.79 -0.14 -17.47
C LYS A 4 17.81 -0.61 -16.40
N PRO A 5 17.97 -1.84 -15.88
CA PRO A 5 17.12 -2.33 -14.81
C PRO A 5 17.32 -1.48 -13.54
N PHE A 6 16.20 -1.19 -12.86
CA PHE A 6 16.16 -0.39 -11.64
C PHE A 6 16.76 1.01 -11.77
N ALA A 7 16.77 1.60 -12.98
CA ALA A 7 17.39 2.90 -13.20
C ALA A 7 16.76 4.01 -12.34
N SER A 8 15.44 4.05 -12.26
CA SER A 8 14.73 5.04 -11.43
C SER A 8 14.93 4.80 -9.94
N LEU A 9 14.84 3.54 -9.49
CA LEU A 9 15.10 3.17 -8.08
C LEU A 9 16.52 3.54 -7.63
N LYS A 10 17.51 3.41 -8.51
CA LYS A 10 18.92 3.77 -8.22
C LYS A 10 19.18 5.27 -8.28
N ALA A 11 18.37 6.02 -9.03
CA ALA A 11 18.54 7.46 -9.19
C ALA A 11 17.81 8.26 -8.10
N GLY A 12 16.71 7.71 -7.56
CA GLY A 12 15.85 8.39 -6.60
C GLY A 12 15.94 7.84 -5.16
N PRO A 13 15.21 8.48 -4.23
CA PRO A 13 15.01 7.96 -2.89
C PRO A 13 14.18 6.66 -2.91
N SER A 14 14.66 5.62 -2.23
CA SER A 14 13.99 4.31 -2.20
C SER A 14 12.61 4.32 -1.53
N TYR A 15 12.33 5.27 -0.63
CA TYR A 15 11.02 5.40 0.02
C TYR A 15 9.90 5.77 -0.95
N GLU A 16 10.22 6.42 -2.08
CA GLU A 16 9.28 6.68 -3.17
C GLU A 16 8.86 5.41 -3.93
N PHE A 17 9.35 4.23 -3.55
CA PHE A 17 8.97 2.95 -4.15
C PHE A 17 8.35 1.99 -3.13
N SER A 18 8.29 2.36 -1.84
CA SER A 18 7.80 1.48 -0.76
C SER A 18 6.76 2.12 0.16
N ALA A 19 6.59 3.44 0.13
CA ALA A 19 5.65 4.17 1.01
C ALA A 19 4.57 4.95 0.23
N ASN A 20 4.30 4.57 -1.02
CA ASN A 20 3.32 5.24 -1.87
C ASN A 20 1.99 4.49 -1.91
N ARG A 21 0.90 5.26 -2.10
CA ARG A 21 -0.43 4.69 -2.40
C ARG A 21 -0.51 4.01 -3.76
N GLN A 22 0.28 4.49 -4.73
CA GLN A 22 0.37 3.93 -6.06
C GLN A 22 1.80 3.43 -6.29
N PRO A 23 1.97 2.18 -6.75
CA PRO A 23 3.29 1.62 -7.02
C PRO A 23 3.98 2.40 -8.14
N LYS A 24 5.28 2.64 -7.98
CA LYS A 24 6.11 3.35 -8.97
C LYS A 24 7.03 2.35 -9.63
N CYS A 25 7.11 2.37 -10.96
CA CYS A 25 7.96 1.44 -11.69
C CYS A 25 9.44 1.71 -11.35
N PRO A 26 10.20 0.73 -10.84
CA PRO A 26 11.60 0.94 -10.47
C PRO A 26 12.52 1.14 -11.69
N HIS A 27 12.06 0.79 -12.89
CA HIS A 27 12.81 0.92 -14.14
C HIS A 27 12.73 2.34 -14.71
N CYS A 28 11.53 2.80 -15.05
CA CYS A 28 11.32 4.11 -15.71
C CYS A 28 10.86 5.21 -14.75
N GLY A 29 10.35 4.87 -13.56
CA GLY A 29 9.83 5.84 -12.59
C GLY A 29 8.38 6.27 -12.85
N SER A 30 7.69 5.66 -13.82
CA SER A 30 6.27 5.91 -14.08
C SER A 30 5.42 5.39 -12.92
N GLU A 31 4.39 6.15 -12.55
CA GLU A 31 3.37 5.71 -11.60
C GLU A 31 2.45 4.69 -12.26
N TYR A 32 2.17 3.61 -11.55
CA TYR A 32 1.25 2.57 -11.96
C TYR A 32 -0.10 2.83 -11.29
N VAL A 33 -1.07 3.28 -12.09
CA VAL A 33 -2.41 3.61 -11.61
C VAL A 33 -3.22 2.33 -11.50
N ILE A 34 -3.44 1.89 -10.27
CA ILE A 34 -4.15 0.63 -9.96
C ILE A 34 -5.55 0.61 -10.59
N GLU A 35 -6.26 1.74 -10.53
CA GLU A 35 -7.62 1.91 -11.05
C GLU A 35 -7.71 1.70 -12.57
N ASP A 36 -6.68 2.13 -13.33
CA ASP A 36 -6.65 2.02 -14.79
C ASP A 36 -6.44 0.57 -15.25
N HIS A 37 -5.72 -0.21 -14.43
CA HIS A 37 -5.36 -1.60 -14.71
C HIS A 37 -6.25 -2.62 -14.00
N ASP A 38 -7.31 -2.18 -13.32
CA ASP A 38 -8.18 -2.99 -12.45
C ASP A 38 -7.39 -3.86 -11.46
N ALA A 39 -6.22 -3.37 -11.04
CA ALA A 39 -5.22 -4.14 -10.32
C ALA A 39 -5.49 -4.18 -8.80
N TRP A 40 -6.77 -4.26 -8.41
CA TRP A 40 -7.19 -4.21 -7.01
C TRP A 40 -6.63 -5.34 -6.17
N GLN A 41 -6.25 -6.47 -6.81
CA GLN A 41 -5.53 -7.55 -6.15
C GLN A 41 -4.28 -7.05 -5.45
N LEU A 42 -3.65 -5.97 -5.93
CA LEU A 42 -2.49 -5.38 -5.28
C LEU A 42 -2.74 -4.97 -3.84
N TYR A 43 -3.98 -4.66 -3.43
CA TYR A 43 -4.30 -4.33 -2.05
C TYR A 43 -4.47 -5.55 -1.13
N ASP A 44 -4.39 -6.76 -1.67
CA ASP A 44 -4.39 -7.98 -0.86
C ASP A 44 -3.12 -8.01 0.01
N GLU A 45 -3.34 -8.08 1.32
CA GLU A 45 -2.32 -7.86 2.35
C GLU A 45 -1.26 -8.96 2.44
N ASN A 46 -1.46 -10.10 1.76
CA ASN A 46 -0.63 -11.29 1.95
C ASN A 46 0.14 -11.73 0.70
N ASP A 47 0.06 -11.01 -0.41
CA ASP A 47 0.65 -11.48 -1.66
C ASP A 47 1.59 -10.47 -2.32
N THR A 48 2.58 -11.02 -3.03
CA THR A 48 3.47 -10.24 -3.89
C THR A 48 3.01 -10.47 -5.31
N HIS A 49 2.66 -9.39 -5.98
CA HIS A 49 2.10 -9.45 -7.32
C HIS A 49 3.09 -8.95 -8.34
N ASP A 50 3.26 -9.75 -9.40
CA ASP A 50 3.99 -9.35 -10.59
C ASP A 50 3.07 -8.51 -11.49
N VAL A 51 3.49 -7.29 -11.83
CA VAL A 51 2.75 -6.38 -12.70
C VAL A 51 3.63 -5.88 -13.84
N ASP A 52 3.05 -5.77 -15.03
CA ASP A 52 3.75 -5.20 -16.18
C ASP A 52 3.59 -3.67 -16.22
N CYS A 53 4.72 -2.98 -16.39
CA CYS A 53 4.71 -1.54 -16.58
C CYS A 53 4.32 -1.18 -18.02
N GLY A 54 3.11 -0.67 -18.25
CA GLY A 54 2.65 -0.23 -19.57
C GLY A 54 3.48 0.87 -20.25
N HIS A 55 4.43 1.51 -19.54
CA HIS A 55 5.31 2.54 -20.11
C HIS A 55 6.67 2.01 -20.58
N CYS A 56 7.23 0.99 -19.92
CA CYS A 56 8.52 0.41 -20.29
C CYS A 56 8.46 -1.07 -20.69
N GLY A 57 7.29 -1.70 -20.58
CA GLY A 57 7.05 -3.12 -20.88
C GLY A 57 7.88 -4.07 -20.04
N ARG A 58 8.13 -3.70 -18.78
CA ARG A 58 8.89 -4.50 -17.84
C ARG A 58 8.02 -4.89 -16.67
N GLU A 59 8.13 -6.15 -16.31
CA GLU A 59 7.54 -6.70 -15.10
C GLU A 59 8.31 -6.24 -13.87
N PHE A 60 7.58 -5.95 -12.80
CA PHE A 60 8.10 -5.66 -11.48
C PHE A 60 7.17 -6.18 -10.39
N GLN A 61 7.73 -6.51 -9.23
CA GLN A 61 6.95 -6.96 -8.08
C GLN A 61 6.50 -5.79 -7.21
N VAL A 62 5.25 -5.89 -6.76
CA VAL A 62 4.63 -4.98 -5.81
C VAL A 62 4.13 -5.77 -4.61
N THR A 63 4.38 -5.24 -3.42
CA THR A 63 3.83 -5.77 -2.17
C THR A 63 3.07 -4.64 -1.48
N SER A 64 1.82 -4.88 -1.11
CA SER A 64 1.05 -3.95 -0.30
C SER A 64 1.14 -4.30 1.18
N ARG A 65 1.20 -3.27 2.01
CA ARG A 65 1.16 -3.41 3.45
C ARG A 65 0.13 -2.47 4.04
N ALA A 66 -0.97 -3.04 4.52
CA ALA A 66 -1.92 -2.30 5.34
C ALA A 66 -1.39 -2.23 6.79
N SER A 67 -1.59 -1.09 7.45
CA SER A 67 -1.31 -0.90 8.86
C SER A 67 -2.54 -0.32 9.52
N TRP A 68 -3.04 -0.99 10.55
CA TRP A 68 -4.20 -0.57 11.33
C TRP A 68 -3.71 -0.05 12.68
N THR A 69 -4.17 1.13 13.06
CA THR A 69 -3.90 1.72 14.38
C THR A 69 -5.21 1.85 15.12
N PHE A 70 -5.32 1.23 16.29
CA PHE A 70 -6.45 1.44 17.19
C PHE A 70 -6.03 2.45 18.27
N SER A 71 -6.82 3.50 18.47
CA SER A 71 -6.64 4.45 19.58
C SER A 71 -7.62 4.10 20.69
N THR A 72 -7.13 3.91 21.91
CA THR A 72 -7.95 3.66 23.10
C THR A 72 -8.23 4.94 23.90
N ASP A 73 -7.90 6.11 23.35
CA ASP A 73 -7.97 7.40 24.06
C ASP A 73 -9.42 7.86 24.33
N GLU A 74 -10.38 7.42 23.52
CA GLU A 74 -11.80 7.78 23.66
C GLU A 74 -12.64 6.59 24.15
N GLN A 75 -12.33 6.09 25.35
CA GLN A 75 -13.33 5.37 26.14
C GLN A 75 -14.16 6.41 26.87
N ASP A 76 -15.27 6.84 26.26
CA ASP A 76 -16.32 7.56 26.97
C ASP A 76 -16.72 6.65 28.14
N ALA A 77 -16.44 7.10 29.36
CA ALA A 77 -16.74 6.38 30.58
C ALA A 77 -18.27 6.27 30.67
N LEU A 78 -18.81 5.17 30.13
CA LEU A 78 -20.20 4.80 30.36
C LEU A 78 -20.37 4.65 31.87
N ASP A 79 -21.07 5.65 32.40
CA ASP A 79 -21.58 5.76 33.75
C ASP A 79 -22.23 4.42 34.16
N ASP A 80 -21.57 3.76 35.11
CA ASP A 80 -22.04 2.56 35.80
C ASP A 80 -23.13 2.98 36.79
N GLU A 81 -24.32 3.34 36.30
CA GLU A 81 -25.55 3.28 37.10
C GLU A 81 -26.07 1.84 37.09
N GLU A 82 -25.60 1.02 38.04
CA GLU A 82 -26.14 -0.30 38.37
C GLU A 82 -27.62 -0.18 38.82
N PRO A 83 -28.62 -0.69 38.08
CA PRO A 83 -29.95 -0.87 38.63
C PRO A 83 -29.94 -2.08 39.56
N GLY A 84 -30.16 -1.83 40.85
CA GLY A 84 -30.18 -2.83 41.92
C GLY A 84 -30.95 -4.10 41.55
N HIS A 85 -30.25 -5.23 41.63
CA HIS A 85 -30.83 -6.56 41.49
C HIS A 85 -31.42 -6.99 42.84
N GLU A 86 -32.75 -6.93 42.94
CA GLU A 86 -33.52 -7.61 43.99
C GLU A 86 -34.09 -8.93 43.44
N HIS A 87 -33.69 -10.07 44.03
CA HIS A 87 -34.57 -11.22 44.23
C HIS A 87 -34.03 -12.17 45.32
#